data_AF-A0A6P0Y3N2-F1
#
_entry.id   AF-A0A6P0Y3N2-F1
#
_cell.length_a   1.000
_cell.length_b   1.000
_cell.length_c   1.000
_cell.angle_alpha   90.00
_cell.angle_beta   90.00
_cell.angle_gamma   90.00
#
_symmetry.space_group_name_H-M   'P 1'
#
loop_
_entity.id
_entity.type
_entity.pdbx_description
1 polymer ?
#
loop_
_entity_poly.entity_id
_entity_poly.type
_entity_poly.pdbx_seq_one_letter_code
_entity_poly.pdbx_strand_id
1 'polypeptide(L)'
;MKTLEKFLDELANQDVKLWVEEERLRCNAPEGVLTSDIRMQLSDRKQEIINFLQQVNLKTDSKQNQIQSIERNGNPPPLSYAQQRLWFLEKMALSSNAYNMPLTLHLVGKLDYLALEKSLNQIIARHETLRTTFSEINGTPVQIIKPPFELQLPKTDLSGLTPSEATTKLQQLLQQENELSFNLEVDPPIRAQLIKLETTEHILQITLHHIASDGWSLTVLPKELSA
;
A
#
# COMPACT_ATOMS: atom_id res chain seq x y z
N MET A 1 13.23 2.50 -40.54
CA MET A 1 11.95 2.71 -39.80
C MET A 1 12.13 2.22 -38.38
N LYS A 2 11.57 2.92 -37.39
CA LYS A 2 11.55 2.45 -35.99
C LYS A 2 10.61 1.23 -35.88
N THR A 3 10.85 0.35 -34.90
CA THR A 3 9.93 -0.76 -34.62
C THR A 3 8.58 -0.23 -34.12
N LEU A 4 7.53 -1.05 -34.14
CA LEU A 4 6.19 -0.66 -33.64
C LEU A 4 6.24 -0.30 -32.16
N GLU A 5 6.86 -1.16 -31.36
CA GLU A 5 6.98 -0.99 -29.91
C GLU A 5 7.66 0.34 -29.55
N LYS A 6 8.84 0.62 -30.13
CA LYS A 6 9.56 1.88 -29.89
C LYS A 6 8.76 3.11 -30.30
N PHE A 7 7.97 3.01 -31.38
CA PHE A 7 7.11 4.11 -31.83
C PHE A 7 5.94 4.34 -30.85
N LEU A 8 5.31 3.27 -30.38
CA LEU A 8 4.23 3.37 -29.39
C LEU A 8 4.73 3.87 -28.03
N ASP A 9 5.92 3.45 -27.60
CA ASP A 9 6.57 3.94 -26.37
C ASP A 9 6.87 5.44 -26.45
N GLU A 10 7.38 5.91 -27.59
CA GLU A 10 7.64 7.34 -27.83
C GLU A 10 6.36 8.19 -27.80
N LEU A 11 5.25 7.65 -28.32
CA LEU A 11 3.94 8.29 -28.27
C LEU A 11 3.40 8.32 -26.83
N ALA A 12 3.52 7.22 -26.09
CA ALA A 12 3.09 7.14 -24.69
C ALA A 12 3.86 8.13 -23.80
N ASN A 13 5.18 8.28 -24.01
CA ASN A 13 6.02 9.26 -23.31
C ASN A 13 5.65 10.73 -23.61
N GLN A 14 4.86 10.97 -24.66
CA GLN A 14 4.33 12.28 -25.04
C GLN A 14 2.84 12.43 -24.70
N ASP A 15 2.32 11.58 -23.81
CA ASP A 15 0.91 11.53 -23.39
C ASP A 15 -0.09 11.31 -24.54
N VAL A 16 0.36 10.71 -25.64
CA VAL A 16 -0.51 10.32 -26.75
C VAL A 16 -1.16 8.98 -26.42
N LYS A 17 -2.49 9.00 -26.29
CA LYS A 17 -3.30 7.81 -26.02
C LYS A 17 -3.93 7.31 -27.31
N LEU A 18 -3.72 6.03 -27.63
CA LEU A 18 -4.32 5.36 -28.77
C LEU A 18 -5.27 4.26 -28.29
N TRP A 19 -6.43 4.13 -28.92
CA TRP A 19 -7.35 3.02 -28.66
C TRP A 19 -8.10 2.62 -29.93
N VAL A 20 -8.69 1.44 -29.93
CA VAL A 20 -9.53 0.95 -31.04
C VAL A 20 -10.98 1.01 -30.62
N GLU A 21 -11.81 1.65 -31.44
CA GLU A 21 -13.25 1.76 -31.25
C GLU A 21 -13.92 1.46 -32.60
N GLU A 22 -14.81 0.47 -32.66
CA GLU A 22 -15.50 0.04 -33.90
C GLU A 22 -14.52 -0.17 -35.08
N GLU A 23 -13.42 -0.89 -34.83
CA GLU A 23 -12.34 -1.16 -35.82
C GLU A 23 -11.59 0.09 -36.33
N ARG A 24 -11.78 1.25 -35.71
CA ARG A 24 -11.07 2.49 -36.05
C ARG A 24 -10.05 2.84 -34.98
N LEU A 25 -8.86 3.21 -35.42
CA LEU A 25 -7.84 3.79 -34.56
C LEU A 25 -8.28 5.19 -34.13
N ARG A 26 -8.41 5.38 -32.82
CA ARG A 26 -8.65 6.65 -32.16
C ARG A 26 -7.39 7.12 -31.46
N CYS A 27 -7.26 8.43 -31.34
CA CYS A 27 -6.11 9.09 -30.75
C CYS A 27 -6.56 10.30 -29.93
N ASN A 28 -5.97 10.47 -28.76
CA ASN A 28 -6.05 11.68 -27.95
C ASN A 28 -4.61 12.11 -27.62
N ALA A 29 -4.30 13.38 -27.82
CA ALA A 29 -2.96 13.93 -27.61
C ALA A 29 -3.04 15.37 -27.13
N PRO A 30 -2.07 15.85 -26.33
CA PRO A 30 -1.96 17.27 -26.00
C PRO A 30 -1.81 18.16 -27.24
N GLU A 31 -2.18 19.43 -27.11
CA GLU A 31 -2.12 20.39 -28.21
C GLU A 31 -0.66 20.54 -28.72
N GLY A 32 -0.48 20.54 -30.04
CA GLY A 32 0.83 20.66 -30.68
C GLY A 32 1.66 19.37 -30.77
N VAL A 33 1.29 18.29 -30.07
CA VAL A 33 2.05 17.02 -30.08
C VAL A 33 1.86 16.23 -31.38
N LEU A 34 0.66 16.25 -31.98
CA LEU A 34 0.39 15.56 -33.24
C LEU A 34 0.89 16.34 -34.46
N THR A 35 2.21 16.35 -34.63
CA THR A 35 2.89 16.90 -35.80
C THR A 35 2.47 16.18 -37.10
N SER A 36 2.72 16.81 -38.25
CA SER A 36 2.43 16.21 -39.57
C SER A 36 3.14 14.88 -39.77
N ASP A 37 4.38 14.75 -39.27
CA ASP A 37 5.18 13.53 -39.33
C ASP A 37 4.53 12.40 -38.49
N ILE A 38 4.12 12.68 -37.26
CA ILE A 38 3.44 11.69 -36.41
C ILE A 38 2.10 11.25 -37.03
N ARG A 39 1.33 12.19 -37.60
CA ARG A 39 0.07 11.86 -38.30
C ARG A 39 0.30 10.95 -39.51
N MET A 40 1.37 11.19 -40.25
CA MET A 40 1.76 10.35 -41.39
C MET A 40 2.13 8.94 -40.93
N GLN A 41 2.98 8.82 -39.90
CA GLN A 41 3.37 7.52 -39.34
C GLN A 41 2.19 6.74 -38.75
N LEU A 42 1.24 7.42 -38.07
CA LEU A 42 0.01 6.81 -37.57
C LEU A 42 -0.89 6.30 -38.71
N SER A 43 -0.95 7.04 -39.82
CA SER A 43 -1.72 6.65 -41.01
C SER A 43 -1.10 5.46 -41.72
N ASP A 44 0.22 5.51 -41.97
CA ASP A 44 0.95 4.47 -42.71
C ASP A 44 0.96 3.14 -41.97
N ARG A 45 0.96 3.18 -40.64
CA ARG A 45 1.02 2.01 -39.77
C ARG A 45 -0.32 1.66 -39.12
N LYS A 46 -1.41 2.29 -39.57
CA LYS A 46 -2.73 2.20 -38.93
C LYS A 46 -3.18 0.75 -38.68
N GLN A 47 -3.08 -0.12 -39.68
CA GLN A 47 -3.51 -1.51 -39.55
C GLN A 47 -2.61 -2.32 -38.60
N GLU A 48 -1.32 -2.06 -38.63
CA GLU A 48 -0.32 -2.67 -37.74
C GLU A 48 -0.63 -2.31 -36.27
N ILE A 49 -0.93 -1.02 -36.01
CA ILE A 49 -1.30 -0.51 -34.68
C ILE A 49 -2.64 -1.10 -34.21
N ILE A 50 -3.66 -1.14 -35.07
CA ILE A 50 -4.97 -1.72 -34.72
C ILE A 50 -4.81 -3.18 -34.32
N ASN A 51 -4.08 -3.98 -35.12
CA ASN A 51 -3.85 -5.39 -34.83
C ASN A 51 -3.10 -5.57 -33.50
N PHE A 52 -2.07 -4.75 -33.24
CA PHE A 52 -1.33 -4.77 -31.98
C PHE A 52 -2.22 -4.43 -30.77
N LEU A 53 -2.99 -3.34 -30.83
CA LEU A 53 -3.89 -2.93 -29.75
C LEU A 53 -5.01 -3.94 -29.51
N GLN A 54 -5.52 -4.59 -30.56
CA GLN A 54 -6.50 -5.67 -30.43
C GLN A 54 -5.88 -6.92 -29.80
N GLN A 55 -4.65 -7.30 -30.15
CA GLN A 55 -3.95 -8.42 -29.50
C GLN A 55 -3.66 -8.14 -28.02
N VAL A 56 -3.29 -6.90 -27.68
CA VAL A 56 -3.13 -6.48 -26.29
C VAL A 56 -4.49 -6.54 -25.58
N ASN A 57 -5.57 -5.98 -26.14
CA ASN A 57 -6.90 -6.03 -25.53
C ASN A 57 -7.47 -7.45 -25.39
N LEU A 58 -7.20 -8.36 -26.34
CA LEU A 58 -7.60 -9.77 -26.25
C LEU A 58 -6.84 -10.51 -25.12
N LYS A 59 -5.62 -10.09 -24.79
CA LYS A 59 -4.88 -10.56 -23.61
C LYS A 59 -5.28 -9.83 -22.32
N THR A 60 -5.92 -8.66 -22.45
CA THR A 60 -6.27 -7.75 -21.35
C THR A 60 -7.78 -7.60 -21.24
N ASP A 61 -8.52 -8.70 -21.42
CA ASP A 61 -9.98 -8.69 -21.46
C ASP A 61 -10.50 -8.11 -20.13
N SER A 62 -10.94 -6.85 -20.17
CA SER A 62 -11.22 -6.03 -18.99
C SER A 62 -12.37 -6.58 -18.12
N LYS A 63 -13.17 -7.51 -18.63
CA LYS A 63 -14.16 -8.27 -17.85
C LYS A 63 -13.54 -9.36 -16.97
N GLN A 64 -12.36 -9.90 -17.31
CA GLN A 64 -11.61 -10.83 -16.47
C GLN A 64 -10.74 -10.13 -15.41
N ASN A 65 -10.49 -8.82 -15.55
CA ASN A 65 -9.65 -8.05 -14.63
C ASN A 65 -10.44 -7.31 -13.52
N GLN A 66 -11.74 -7.56 -13.37
CA GLN A 66 -12.45 -7.09 -12.18
C GLN A 66 -12.08 -7.96 -10.98
N ILE A 67 -11.53 -7.35 -9.94
CA ILE A 67 -11.28 -8.02 -8.66
C ILE A 67 -12.64 -8.50 -8.14
N GLN A 68 -12.85 -9.82 -8.17
CA GLN A 68 -14.07 -10.41 -7.65
C GLN A 68 -14.06 -10.37 -6.13
N SER A 69 -15.16 -9.89 -5.55
CA SER A 69 -15.35 -10.01 -4.11
C SER A 69 -15.45 -11.50 -3.75
N ILE A 70 -14.66 -11.94 -2.78
CA ILE A 70 -14.74 -13.29 -2.22
C ILE A 70 -15.66 -13.27 -1.00
N GLU A 71 -16.61 -14.21 -0.94
CA GLU A 71 -17.51 -14.33 0.21
C GLU A 71 -16.73 -14.75 1.46
N ARG A 72 -17.02 -14.10 2.60
CA ARG A 72 -16.45 -14.44 3.91
C ARG A 72 -17.30 -15.53 4.60
N ASN A 73 -17.46 -16.68 3.94
CA ASN A 73 -18.32 -17.78 4.40
C ASN A 73 -17.72 -18.63 5.54
N GLY A 74 -16.73 -18.11 6.26
CA GLY A 74 -16.03 -18.80 7.34
C GLY A 74 -14.83 -19.63 6.90
N ASN A 75 -14.62 -19.86 5.60
CA ASN A 75 -13.40 -20.50 5.11
C ASN A 75 -12.26 -19.47 4.99
N PRO A 76 -11.12 -19.66 5.68
CA PRO A 76 -9.96 -18.79 5.57
C PRO A 76 -9.43 -18.75 4.13
N PRO A 77 -9.32 -17.57 3.49
CA PRO A 77 -8.74 -17.48 2.16
C PRO A 77 -7.24 -17.80 2.21
N PRO A 78 -6.66 -18.32 1.11
CA PRO A 78 -5.23 -18.57 1.03
C PRO A 78 -4.43 -17.26 1.08
N LEU A 79 -3.15 -17.35 1.43
CA LEU A 79 -2.23 -16.22 1.26
C LEU A 79 -1.97 -15.98 -0.24
N SER A 80 -1.82 -14.70 -0.61
CA SER A 80 -1.24 -14.35 -1.91
C SER A 80 0.19 -14.86 -2.03
N TYR A 81 0.74 -14.99 -3.25
CA TYR A 81 2.11 -15.46 -3.44
C TYR A 81 3.16 -14.60 -2.71
N ALA A 82 2.97 -13.28 -2.67
CA ALA A 82 3.85 -12.38 -1.93
C ALA A 82 3.78 -12.64 -0.42
N GLN A 83 2.57 -12.85 0.11
CA GLN A 83 2.38 -13.21 1.52
C GLN A 83 2.95 -14.59 1.83
N GLN A 84 2.79 -15.60 0.97
CA GLN A 84 3.35 -16.94 1.16
C GLN A 84 4.89 -16.89 1.29
N ARG A 85 5.55 -16.07 0.46
CA ARG A 85 7.00 -15.85 0.57
C ARG A 85 7.38 -15.28 1.94
N LEU A 86 6.68 -14.24 2.40
CA LEU A 86 6.97 -13.63 3.71
C LEU A 86 6.65 -14.58 4.86
N TRP A 87 5.55 -15.32 4.77
CA TRP A 87 5.18 -16.35 5.75
C TRP A 87 6.22 -17.46 5.85
N PHE A 88 6.73 -17.94 4.71
CA PHE A 88 7.80 -18.93 4.68
C PHE A 88 9.08 -18.41 5.35
N LEU A 89 9.46 -17.16 5.08
CA LEU A 89 10.61 -16.52 5.71
C LEU A 89 10.40 -16.35 7.22
N GLU A 90 9.20 -15.99 7.65
CA GLU A 90 8.85 -15.91 9.08
C GLU A 90 8.93 -17.28 9.77
N LYS A 91 8.53 -18.37 9.10
CA LYS A 91 8.65 -19.72 9.66
C LYS A 91 10.09 -20.25 9.71
N MET A 92 10.96 -19.76 8.82
CA MET A 92 12.38 -20.11 8.83
C MET A 92 13.20 -19.31 9.84
N ALA A 93 12.83 -18.05 10.07
CA ALA A 93 13.52 -17.16 10.97
C ALA A 93 12.93 -17.27 12.39
N LEU A 94 13.77 -17.34 13.42
CA LEU A 94 13.31 -17.13 14.79
C LEU A 94 12.95 -15.64 14.95
N SER A 95 11.68 -15.29 14.74
CA SER A 95 11.06 -13.98 15.03
C SER A 95 11.90 -12.76 14.63
N SER A 96 11.91 -12.40 13.34
CA SER A 96 12.65 -11.24 12.84
C SER A 96 11.80 -9.97 12.74
N ASN A 97 12.39 -8.81 12.99
CA ASN A 97 11.79 -7.50 12.74
C ASN A 97 12.12 -6.95 11.34
N ALA A 98 12.78 -7.73 10.48
CA ALA A 98 13.28 -7.29 9.17
C ALA A 98 12.17 -6.82 8.20
N TYR A 99 10.92 -7.21 8.47
CA TYR A 99 9.75 -6.84 7.67
C TYR A 99 8.80 -5.87 8.38
N ASN A 100 9.27 -5.25 9.47
CA ASN A 100 8.60 -4.10 10.05
C ASN A 100 8.69 -2.90 9.10
N MET A 101 7.58 -2.19 8.96
CA MET A 101 7.43 -0.99 8.16
C MET A 101 6.99 0.17 9.07
N PRO A 102 7.93 0.84 9.77
CA PRO A 102 7.60 1.95 10.64
C PRO A 102 7.26 3.22 9.82
N LEU A 103 6.19 3.88 10.23
CA LEU A 103 5.74 5.19 9.75
C LEU A 103 5.71 6.15 10.93
N THR A 104 6.57 7.16 10.90
CA THR A 104 6.66 8.18 11.97
C THR A 104 6.11 9.50 11.45
N LEU A 105 5.07 10.01 12.10
CA LEU A 105 4.41 11.26 11.78
C LEU A 105 4.70 12.30 12.86
N HIS A 106 5.15 13.47 12.44
CA HIS A 106 5.28 14.63 13.30
C HIS A 106 3.98 15.45 13.26
N LEU A 107 3.26 15.49 14.39
CA LEU A 107 1.98 16.17 14.54
C LEU A 107 2.18 17.49 15.30
N VAL A 108 1.87 18.59 14.64
CA VAL A 108 2.00 19.95 15.20
C VAL A 108 0.62 20.56 15.40
N GLY A 109 0.36 21.06 16.61
CA GLY A 109 -0.90 21.67 17.02
C GLY A 109 -1.52 20.98 18.24
N LYS A 110 -2.72 21.43 18.61
CA LYS A 110 -3.51 20.79 19.65
C LYS A 110 -3.99 19.43 19.16
N LEU A 111 -3.66 18.37 19.87
CA LEU A 111 -4.05 17.01 19.52
C LEU A 111 -5.16 16.52 20.44
N ASP A 112 -6.29 16.12 19.87
CA ASP A 112 -7.31 15.34 20.58
C ASP A 112 -6.91 13.85 20.53
N TYR A 113 -6.40 13.36 21.65
CA TYR A 113 -5.94 11.97 21.78
C TYR A 113 -7.06 10.96 21.53
N LEU A 114 -8.27 11.20 22.05
CA LEU A 114 -9.37 10.26 21.93
C LEU A 114 -9.89 10.21 20.49
N ALA A 115 -9.93 11.37 19.82
CA ALA A 115 -10.27 11.42 18.40
C ALA A 115 -9.24 10.68 17.54
N LEU A 116 -7.94 10.84 17.83
CA LEU A 116 -6.87 10.14 17.12
C LEU A 116 -6.97 8.62 17.28
N GLU A 117 -7.09 8.14 18.53
CA GLU A 117 -7.23 6.71 18.84
C GLU A 117 -8.49 6.13 18.18
N LYS A 118 -9.62 6.85 18.24
CA LYS A 118 -10.86 6.44 17.57
C LYS A 118 -10.69 6.37 16.05
N SER A 119 -10.00 7.33 15.44
CA SER A 119 -9.75 7.37 14.00
C SER A 119 -8.91 6.17 13.54
N LEU A 120 -7.82 5.86 14.26
CA LEU A 120 -7.01 4.66 13.99
C LEU A 120 -7.83 3.38 14.08
N ASN A 121 -8.70 3.26 15.09
CA ASN A 121 -9.57 2.10 15.24
C ASN A 121 -10.62 1.99 14.13
N GLN A 122 -11.13 3.09 13.59
CA GLN A 122 -12.01 3.06 12.41
C GLN A 122 -11.27 2.62 11.14
N ILE A 123 -10.03 3.07 10.95
CA ILE A 123 -9.17 2.61 9.85
C ILE A 123 -8.95 1.10 9.95
N ILE A 124 -8.60 0.57 11.12
CA ILE A 124 -8.42 -0.87 11.36
C ILE A 124 -9.72 -1.65 11.12
N ALA A 125 -10.87 -1.12 11.57
CA ALA A 125 -12.16 -1.77 11.35
C ALA A 125 -12.48 -1.88 9.86
N ARG A 126 -12.18 -0.83 9.08
CA ARG A 126 -12.43 -0.72 7.65
C ARG A 126 -11.51 -1.62 6.81
N HIS A 127 -10.23 -1.73 7.16
CA HIS A 127 -9.24 -2.47 6.37
C HIS A 127 -8.96 -3.85 6.95
N GLU A 128 -9.54 -4.90 6.34
CA GLU A 128 -9.43 -6.28 6.85
C GLU A 128 -7.98 -6.73 7.05
N THR A 129 -7.07 -6.32 6.16
CA THR A 129 -5.64 -6.68 6.22
C THR A 129 -4.98 -6.32 7.56
N LEU A 130 -5.40 -5.21 8.20
CA LEU A 130 -4.86 -4.74 9.48
C LEU A 130 -5.34 -5.56 10.68
N ARG A 131 -6.34 -6.43 10.48
CA ARG A 131 -6.92 -7.33 11.47
C ARG A 131 -6.82 -8.80 11.03
N THR A 132 -5.96 -9.10 10.06
CA THR A 132 -5.68 -10.45 9.58
C THR A 132 -4.46 -11.02 10.28
N THR A 133 -4.60 -12.17 10.93
CA THR A 133 -3.47 -13.01 11.34
C THR A 133 -3.27 -14.15 10.35
N PHE A 134 -2.16 -14.86 10.43
CA PHE A 134 -1.74 -15.86 9.44
C PHE A 134 -1.52 -17.20 10.13
N SER A 135 -2.04 -18.28 9.55
CA SER A 135 -1.91 -19.60 10.15
C SER A 135 -1.72 -20.65 9.06
N GLU A 136 -1.61 -21.91 9.45
CA GLU A 136 -1.48 -23.04 8.54
C GLU A 136 -2.53 -24.09 8.89
N ILE A 137 -3.36 -24.47 7.92
CA ILE A 137 -4.37 -25.52 8.05
C ILE A 137 -4.02 -26.63 7.06
N ASN A 138 -3.75 -27.83 7.55
CA ASN A 138 -3.37 -29.00 6.73
C ASN A 138 -2.20 -28.72 5.77
N GLY A 139 -1.15 -28.02 6.22
CA GLY A 139 0.01 -27.68 5.39
C GLY A 139 -0.20 -26.51 4.43
N THR A 140 -1.38 -25.87 4.45
CA THR A 140 -1.69 -24.72 3.60
C THR A 140 -1.75 -23.44 4.42
N PRO A 141 -0.90 -22.43 4.13
CA PRO A 141 -1.00 -21.12 4.75
C PRO A 141 -2.31 -20.42 4.41
N VAL A 142 -2.99 -19.89 5.43
CA VAL A 142 -4.28 -19.20 5.31
C VAL A 142 -4.31 -17.89 6.09
N GLN A 143 -5.20 -16.98 5.65
CA GLN A 143 -5.47 -15.70 6.29
C GLN A 143 -6.66 -15.84 7.25
N ILE A 144 -6.45 -15.52 8.53
CA ILE A 144 -7.47 -15.50 9.57
C ILE A 144 -7.90 -14.04 9.80
N ILE A 145 -8.96 -13.64 9.12
CA ILE A 145 -9.52 -12.29 9.21
C ILE A 145 -10.32 -12.18 10.52
N LYS A 146 -9.81 -11.45 11.51
CA LYS A 146 -10.47 -11.25 12.82
C LYS A 146 -11.55 -10.17 12.72
N PRO A 147 -12.60 -10.18 13.58
CA PRO A 147 -13.49 -9.03 13.71
C PRO A 147 -12.71 -7.77 14.08
N PRO A 148 -13.26 -6.56 13.85
CA PRO A 148 -12.67 -5.32 14.34
C PRO A 148 -12.32 -5.42 15.83
N PHE A 149 -11.18 -4.86 16.20
CA PHE A 149 -10.69 -4.79 17.58
C PHE A 149 -10.25 -3.36 17.90
N GLU A 150 -10.10 -3.07 19.19
CA GLU A 150 -9.56 -1.81 19.66
C GLU A 150 -8.05 -1.92 19.85
N LEU A 151 -7.30 -1.29 18.95
CA LEU A 151 -5.88 -1.02 19.11
C LEU A 151 -5.69 -0.05 20.27
N GLN A 152 -4.86 -0.46 21.23
CA GLN A 152 -4.37 0.42 22.29
C GLN A 152 -3.33 1.36 21.71
N LEU A 153 -3.40 2.66 22.06
CA LEU A 153 -2.41 3.67 21.66
C LEU A 153 -1.60 4.15 22.88
N PRO A 154 -0.57 3.41 23.34
CA PRO A 154 0.28 3.84 24.44
C PRO A 154 0.79 5.28 24.25
N LYS A 155 0.64 6.08 25.30
CA LYS A 155 1.08 7.48 25.33
C LYS A 155 2.25 7.66 26.29
N THR A 156 3.36 8.19 25.79
CA THR A 156 4.51 8.60 26.60
C THR A 156 4.65 10.12 26.57
N ASP A 157 4.76 10.76 27.75
CA ASP A 157 4.95 12.22 27.86
C ASP A 157 6.40 12.56 28.15
N LEU A 158 7.04 13.29 27.24
CA LEU A 158 8.43 13.77 27.35
C LEU A 158 8.50 15.28 27.59
N SER A 159 7.37 16.00 27.67
CA SER A 159 7.36 17.48 27.75
C SER A 159 7.87 18.06 29.07
N GLY A 160 8.27 17.22 30.02
CA GLY A 160 8.93 17.62 31.27
C GLY A 160 10.45 17.51 31.24
N LEU A 161 11.02 16.98 30.15
CA LEU A 161 12.46 16.75 30.00
C LEU A 161 13.16 17.96 29.36
N THR A 162 14.47 18.08 29.56
CA THR A 162 15.26 19.02 28.76
C THR A 162 15.28 18.60 27.28
N PRO A 163 15.51 19.51 26.33
CA PRO A 163 15.53 19.17 24.90
C PRO A 163 16.49 18.02 24.53
N SER A 164 17.65 17.96 25.19
CA SER A 164 18.65 16.89 24.97
C SER A 164 18.17 15.52 25.48
N GLU A 165 17.56 15.50 26.67
CA GLU A 165 17.01 14.28 27.26
C GLU A 165 15.79 13.79 26.47
N ALA A 166 14.89 14.70 26.08
CA ALA A 166 13.73 14.39 25.25
C ALA A 166 14.15 13.77 23.92
N THR A 167 15.15 14.34 23.25
CA THR A 167 15.68 13.81 21.98
C THR A 167 16.25 12.41 22.14
N THR A 168 17.07 12.20 23.17
CA THR A 168 17.68 10.89 23.46
C THR A 168 16.60 9.86 23.78
N LYS A 169 15.61 10.22 24.60
CA LYS A 169 14.53 9.32 24.98
C LYS A 169 13.60 9.00 23.81
N LEU A 170 13.29 9.97 22.97
CA LEU A 170 12.53 9.76 21.74
C LEU A 170 13.22 8.73 20.84
N GLN A 171 14.53 8.88 20.57
CA GLN A 171 15.29 7.93 19.76
C GLN A 171 15.25 6.51 20.35
N GLN A 172 15.39 6.38 21.67
CA GLN A 172 15.28 5.09 22.35
C GLN A 172 13.90 4.45 22.16
N LEU A 173 12.81 5.22 22.32
CA LEU A 173 11.45 4.71 22.18
C LEU A 173 11.15 4.25 20.74
N LEU A 174 11.59 5.03 19.74
CA LEU A 174 11.42 4.67 18.33
C LEU A 174 12.22 3.40 17.98
N GLN A 175 13.45 3.29 18.49
CA GLN A 175 14.31 2.13 18.27
C GLN A 175 13.74 0.87 18.95
N GLN A 176 13.30 0.98 20.20
CA GLN A 176 12.68 -0.13 20.93
C GLN A 176 11.47 -0.68 20.19
N GLU A 177 10.59 0.19 19.68
CA GLU A 177 9.42 -0.24 18.92
C GLU A 177 9.80 -0.92 17.59
N ASN A 178 10.83 -0.44 16.91
CA ASN A 178 11.34 -1.05 15.67
C ASN A 178 11.93 -2.45 15.91
N GLU A 179 12.50 -2.67 17.09
CA GLU A 179 13.12 -3.94 17.47
C GLU A 179 12.10 -5.05 17.76
N LEU A 180 10.86 -4.69 18.09
CA LEU A 180 9.80 -5.66 18.38
C LEU A 180 9.37 -6.43 17.12
N SER A 181 9.45 -7.75 17.16
CA SER A 181 8.91 -8.62 16.11
C SER A 181 7.39 -8.77 16.25
N PHE A 182 6.70 -9.12 15.16
CA PHE A 182 5.29 -9.55 15.21
C PHE A 182 5.22 -11.06 15.27
N ASN A 183 4.41 -11.63 16.17
CA ASN A 183 3.99 -13.02 16.04
C ASN A 183 2.76 -13.07 15.13
N LEU A 184 2.97 -13.23 13.82
CA LEU A 184 1.92 -13.18 12.80
C LEU A 184 0.79 -14.21 12.98
N GLU A 185 0.95 -15.21 13.86
CA GLU A 185 -0.13 -16.16 14.20
C GLU A 185 -1.22 -15.55 15.08
N VAL A 186 -0.85 -14.61 15.94
CA VAL A 186 -1.72 -14.07 16.99
C VAL A 186 -1.80 -12.55 17.00
N ASP A 187 -0.73 -11.88 16.60
CA ASP A 187 -0.64 -10.43 16.58
C ASP A 187 -1.22 -9.89 15.27
N PRO A 188 -2.16 -8.94 15.31
CA PRO A 188 -2.49 -8.12 14.16
C PRO A 188 -1.23 -7.43 13.63
N PRO A 189 -1.08 -7.25 12.30
CA PRO A 189 0.15 -6.73 11.67
C PRO A 189 0.24 -5.19 11.78
N ILE A 190 -0.17 -4.63 12.91
CA ILE A 190 -0.17 -3.20 13.22
C ILE A 190 0.08 -2.98 14.73
N ARG A 191 0.98 -2.04 15.03
CA ARG A 191 1.16 -1.43 16.36
C ARG A 191 1.25 0.08 16.21
N ALA A 192 0.96 0.81 17.28
CA ALA A 192 1.13 2.25 17.29
C ALA A 192 1.52 2.75 18.69
N GLN A 193 2.25 3.87 18.73
CA GLN A 193 2.52 4.60 19.96
C GLN A 193 2.49 6.11 19.70
N LEU A 194 2.09 6.86 20.73
CA LEU A 194 2.08 8.32 20.71
C LEU A 194 3.07 8.86 21.75
N ILE A 195 3.94 9.75 21.30
CA ILE A 195 4.95 10.38 22.15
C ILE A 195 4.68 11.89 22.14
N LYS A 196 4.39 12.47 23.29
CA LYS A 196 4.19 13.90 23.45
C LYS A 196 5.54 14.57 23.74
N LEU A 197 5.96 15.48 22.87
CA LEU A 197 7.19 16.26 23.04
C LEU A 197 6.88 17.58 23.75
N GLU A 198 5.79 18.23 23.36
CA GLU A 198 5.32 19.50 23.94
C GLU A 198 3.79 19.54 23.98
N THR A 199 3.22 20.62 24.51
CA THR A 199 1.75 20.82 24.52
C THR A 199 1.14 20.74 23.12
N THR A 200 1.89 21.15 22.09
CA THR A 200 1.44 21.18 20.69
C THR A 200 2.36 20.41 19.75
N GLU A 201 3.17 19.50 20.25
CA GLU A 201 4.14 18.75 19.44
C GLU A 201 4.14 17.28 19.86
N HIS A 202 3.85 16.41 18.90
CA HIS A 202 3.70 14.98 19.14
C HIS A 202 4.32 14.16 18.01
N ILE A 203 4.83 12.98 18.34
CA ILE A 203 5.25 11.97 17.40
C ILE A 203 4.29 10.80 17.49
N LEU A 204 3.64 10.47 16.37
CA LEU A 204 2.86 9.24 16.22
C LEU A 204 3.69 8.27 15.40
N GLN A 205 4.07 7.12 15.99
CA GLN A 205 4.69 6.03 15.26
C GLN A 205 3.66 4.92 15.06
N ILE A 206 3.50 4.48 13.82
CA ILE A 206 2.68 3.33 13.44
C ILE A 206 3.60 2.33 12.76
N THR A 207 3.67 1.12 13.27
CA THR A 207 4.48 0.05 12.70
C THR A 207 3.56 -0.99 12.09
N LEU A 208 3.68 -1.20 10.78
CA LEU A 208 2.96 -2.26 10.07
C LEU A 208 3.92 -3.43 9.77
N HIS A 209 3.38 -4.62 9.59
CA HIS A 209 4.15 -5.72 9.00
C HIS A 209 3.96 -5.76 7.47
N HIS A 210 5.05 -5.97 6.72
CA HIS A 210 5.03 -5.96 5.25
C HIS A 210 4.14 -7.06 4.63
N ILE A 211 3.76 -8.08 5.40
CA ILE A 211 2.79 -9.10 4.97
C ILE A 211 1.37 -8.53 4.73
N ALA A 212 1.06 -7.39 5.37
CA ALA A 212 -0.26 -6.77 5.34
C ALA A 212 -0.26 -5.36 4.72
N SER A 213 0.92 -4.83 4.39
CA SER A 213 1.11 -3.48 3.83
C SER A 213 2.27 -3.45 2.84
N ASP A 214 2.27 -2.44 1.98
CA ASP A 214 3.35 -2.11 1.07
C ASP A 214 3.66 -0.60 1.11
N GLY A 215 4.67 -0.18 0.34
CA GLY A 215 5.07 1.22 0.29
C GLY A 215 3.96 2.17 -0.17
N TRP A 216 3.02 1.70 -1.01
CA TRP A 216 1.90 2.53 -1.45
C TRP A 216 0.88 2.71 -0.32
N SER A 217 0.53 1.61 0.35
CA SER A 217 -0.42 1.56 1.47
C SER A 217 0.03 2.46 2.63
N LEU A 218 1.34 2.56 2.88
CA LEU A 218 1.89 3.52 3.84
C LEU A 218 1.56 4.99 3.53
N THR A 219 1.34 5.34 2.25
CA THR A 219 0.94 6.70 1.86
C THR A 219 -0.56 6.96 2.00
N VAL A 220 -1.37 5.89 2.09
CA VAL A 220 -2.83 5.97 2.23
C VAL A 220 -3.21 6.25 3.68
N LEU A 221 -2.53 5.61 4.64
CA LEU A 221 -2.86 5.71 6.05
C LEU A 221 -2.86 7.16 6.57
N PRO A 222 -1.82 8.00 6.33
CA PRO A 222 -1.85 9.40 6.75
C PRO A 222 -2.99 10.21 6.11
N LYS A 223 -3.33 9.92 4.85
CA LYS A 223 -4.41 10.60 4.14
C LYS A 223 -5.77 10.28 4.76
N GLU A 224 -5.99 9.03 5.14
CA GLU A 224 -7.23 8.62 5.80
C GLU A 224 -7.31 9.12 7.24
N LEU A 225 -6.18 9.16 7.95
CA LEU A 225 -6.10 9.68 9.32
C LEU A 225 -6.40 11.18 9.42
N SER A 226 -6.11 11.93 8.35
CA SER A 226 -6.29 13.39 8.27
C SER A 226 -7.57 13.83 7.56
N ALA A 227 -8.40 12.88 7.10
CA ALA A 227 -9.61 13.13 6.34
C ALA A 227 -10.79 13.68 7.18
#